data_AF-A0A7S4HLY8-F1
#
_entry.id   AF-A0A7S4HLY8-F1
#
_cell.length_a   1.000
_cell.length_b   1.000
_cell.length_c   1.000
_cell.angle_alpha   90.00
_cell.angle_beta   90.00
_cell.angle_gamma   90.00
#
_symmetry.space_group_name_H-M   'P 1'
#
loop_
_entity.id
_entity.type
_entity.pdbx_description
1 polymer ?
#
loop_
_entity_poly.entity_id
_entity_poly.type
_entity_poly.pdbx_seq_one_letter_code
_entity_poly.pdbx_strand_id
1 'polypeptide(L)'
;QTFVDAVCNDGERPIIPRWCPDSLRKIISSCWKENPNDRPTMADVITALDACIQDCAELDFSHQIDKVIKDKNGRKFWKKCFPSKLSVGWTEFSQCFFTELGLPVPIDPRMKPLTEGATETDLKKAAKDQLKVYAKINSDCARKAKAELQRRSKGTTGEMYRLLADDIEMNDELRKAYALKALLSADVSELVSVDEFGKLLERLGPLEMPANGSDCLMDRVGDLTCKPWFHGEVATKQAENMLRISPIGTFLVRFSNSSRNSYCISSVSKSKKVKHVAIPYKSGVGVELLGNKYNGICELIEENQAALHLLEPVPNSKYAWLYANDEELASVIGYGVDG
;
A
#
# COMPACT_ATOMS: atom_id res chain seq x y z
N GLN A 1 60.50 8.01 4.44
CA GLN A 1 59.98 6.70 4.88
C GLN A 1 59.52 5.93 3.65
N THR A 2 60.09 4.75 3.38
CA THR A 2 59.59 3.82 2.37
C THR A 2 58.31 3.15 2.88
N PHE A 3 57.31 2.92 2.01
CA PHE A 3 56.02 2.29 2.38
C PHE A 3 56.20 0.97 3.16
N VAL A 4 57.25 0.22 2.83
CA VAL A 4 57.61 -1.04 3.49
C VAL A 4 57.95 -0.83 4.97
N ASP A 5 58.72 0.20 5.32
CA ASP A 5 59.12 0.44 6.71
C ASP A 5 57.94 0.90 7.56
N ALA A 6 57.08 1.76 7.01
CA ALA A 6 55.87 2.22 7.69
C ALA A 6 54.92 1.07 8.07
N VAL A 7 54.76 0.09 7.18
CA VAL A 7 53.83 -1.04 7.40
C VAL A 7 54.47 -2.17 8.22
N CYS A 8 55.74 -2.49 7.95
CA CYS A 8 56.42 -3.64 8.56
C CYS A 8 57.09 -3.32 9.90
N ASN A 9 57.62 -2.11 10.06
CA ASN A 9 58.41 -1.73 11.25
C ASN A 9 57.65 -0.73 12.14
N ASP A 10 56.92 0.23 11.54
CA ASP A 10 56.19 1.26 12.29
C ASP A 10 54.74 0.86 12.61
N GLY A 11 54.30 -0.33 12.16
CA GLY A 11 52.99 -0.90 12.48
C GLY A 11 51.79 -0.15 11.89
N GLU A 12 52.01 0.75 10.93
CA GLU A 12 50.95 1.59 10.38
C GLU A 12 49.88 0.74 9.67
N ARG A 13 48.60 1.03 9.93
CA ARG A 13 47.44 0.42 9.27
C ARG A 13 46.44 1.50 8.86
N PRO A 14 45.79 1.38 7.68
CA PRO A 14 44.74 2.31 7.29
C PRO A 14 43.60 2.35 8.30
N ILE A 15 43.00 3.53 8.46
CA ILE A 15 41.80 3.67 9.29
C ILE A 15 40.63 2.98 8.59
N ILE A 16 40.02 1.99 9.25
CA ILE A 16 38.84 1.30 8.72
C ILE A 16 37.64 2.27 8.74
N PRO A 17 37.01 2.57 7.59
CA PRO A 17 35.91 3.53 7.52
C PRO A 17 34.74 3.19 8.45
N ARG A 18 33.99 4.20 8.88
CA ARG A 18 32.81 4.01 9.76
C ARG A 18 31.68 3.20 9.12
N TRP A 19 31.55 3.24 7.80
CA TRP A 19 30.52 2.50 7.05
C TRP A 19 30.86 1.01 6.87
N CYS A 20 32.08 0.57 7.23
CA CYS A 20 32.48 -0.82 7.11
C CYS A 20 31.67 -1.70 8.09
N PRO A 21 31.02 -2.79 7.60
CA PRO A 21 30.29 -3.75 8.43
C PRO A 21 31.16 -4.32 9.56
N ASP A 22 30.56 -4.63 10.70
CA ASP A 22 31.31 -5.03 11.89
C ASP A 22 32.01 -6.39 11.73
N SER A 23 31.38 -7.36 11.07
CA SER A 23 32.03 -8.62 10.68
C SER A 23 33.27 -8.39 9.81
N LEU A 24 33.19 -7.55 8.78
CA LEU A 24 34.32 -7.24 7.91
C LEU A 24 35.42 -6.49 8.66
N ARG A 25 35.05 -5.54 9.54
CA ARG A 25 35.99 -4.86 10.43
C ARG A 25 36.76 -5.86 11.30
N LYS A 26 36.09 -6.87 11.84
CA LYS A 26 36.72 -7.93 12.66
C LYS A 26 37.68 -8.78 11.84
N ILE A 27 37.34 -9.13 10.59
CA ILE A 27 38.25 -9.86 9.69
C ILE A 27 39.48 -9.01 9.39
N ILE A 28 39.29 -7.78 8.92
CA ILE A 28 40.39 -6.86 8.59
C ILE A 28 41.33 -6.70 9.79
N SER A 29 40.78 -6.46 10.97
CA SER A 29 41.57 -6.30 12.21
C SER A 29 42.32 -7.57 12.60
N SER A 30 41.72 -8.75 12.39
CA SER A 30 42.35 -10.05 12.69
C SER A 30 43.50 -10.35 11.71
N CYS A 31 43.33 -10.02 10.43
CA CYS A 31 44.38 -10.16 9.42
C CYS A 31 45.53 -9.16 9.62
N TRP A 32 45.28 -8.03 10.27
CA TRP A 32 46.27 -6.98 10.50
C TRP A 32 47.07 -7.09 11.79
N LYS A 33 46.84 -8.12 12.61
CA LYS A 33 47.60 -8.34 13.85
C LYS A 33 49.10 -8.32 13.58
N GLU A 34 49.85 -7.68 14.47
CA GLU A 34 51.29 -7.44 14.33
C GLU A 34 52.04 -8.77 14.18
N ASN A 35 51.86 -9.68 15.14
CA ASN A 35 52.41 -11.01 15.11
C ASN A 35 51.74 -11.87 14.01
N PRO A 36 52.50 -12.41 13.03
CA PRO A 36 51.97 -13.25 11.97
C PRO A 36 51.22 -14.50 12.45
N ASN A 37 51.62 -15.08 13.59
CA ASN A 37 51.01 -16.31 14.11
C ASN A 37 49.63 -16.07 14.75
N ASP A 38 49.29 -14.83 15.10
CA ASP A 38 47.99 -14.49 15.67
C ASP A 38 46.93 -14.21 14.59
N ARG A 39 47.37 -14.15 13.33
CA ARG A 39 46.52 -13.92 12.15
C ARG A 39 45.76 -15.21 11.81
N PRO A 40 44.51 -15.09 11.34
CA PRO A 40 43.72 -16.24 10.91
C PRO A 40 44.35 -16.95 9.70
N THR A 41 44.10 -18.25 9.55
CA THR A 41 44.41 -18.95 8.31
C THR A 41 43.46 -18.50 7.21
N MET A 42 43.80 -18.73 5.93
CA MET A 42 42.87 -18.43 4.85
C MET A 42 41.55 -19.20 4.97
N ALA A 43 41.57 -20.42 5.53
CA ALA A 43 40.36 -21.18 5.81
C ALA A 43 39.47 -20.46 6.84
N ASP A 44 40.05 -19.96 7.93
CA ASP A 44 39.33 -19.18 8.95
C ASP A 44 38.77 -17.88 8.36
N VAL A 45 39.51 -17.21 7.46
CA VAL A 45 39.04 -16.01 6.75
C VAL A 45 37.83 -16.33 5.88
N ILE A 46 37.86 -17.43 5.10
CA ILE A 46 36.73 -17.85 4.26
C ILE A 46 35.50 -18.12 5.12
N THR A 47 35.64 -18.85 6.23
CA THR A 47 34.52 -19.10 7.15
C THR A 47 33.98 -17.81 7.77
N ALA A 48 34.85 -16.85 8.10
CA ALA A 48 34.42 -15.55 8.63
C ALA A 48 33.72 -14.67 7.58
N LEU A 49 34.04 -14.84 6.29
CA LEU A 49 33.42 -14.09 5.20
C LEU A 49 31.93 -14.42 5.03
N ASP A 50 31.47 -15.61 5.40
CA ASP A 50 30.04 -15.95 5.39
C ASP A 50 29.23 -15.01 6.29
N ALA A 51 29.75 -14.68 7.47
CA ALA A 51 29.14 -13.68 8.36
C ALA A 51 29.18 -12.26 7.74
N CYS A 52 30.21 -11.94 6.97
CA CYS A 52 30.28 -10.66 6.24
C CYS A 52 29.21 -10.55 5.16
N ILE A 53 28.95 -11.63 4.43
CA ILE A 53 27.91 -11.65 3.41
C ILE A 53 26.53 -11.38 4.05
N GLN A 54 26.27 -11.99 5.21
CA GLN A 54 25.03 -11.78 5.96
C GLN A 54 24.89 -10.34 6.46
N ASP A 55 25.91 -9.78 7.11
CA ASP A 55 25.90 -8.39 7.60
C ASP A 55 25.73 -7.38 6.44
N CYS A 56 26.43 -7.60 5.31
CA CYS A 56 26.29 -6.76 4.12
C CYS A 56 24.86 -6.82 3.57
N ALA A 57 24.27 -8.02 3.49
CA ALA A 57 22.90 -8.18 3.02
C ALA A 57 21.88 -7.47 3.95
N GLU A 58 22.09 -7.52 5.26
CA GLU A 58 21.24 -6.80 6.22
C GLU A 58 21.38 -5.27 6.08
N LEU A 59 22.60 -4.76 5.88
CA LEU A 59 22.85 -3.34 5.64
C LEU A 59 22.22 -2.88 4.33
N ASP A 60 22.37 -3.66 3.25
CA ASP A 60 21.77 -3.37 1.94
C ASP A 60 20.24 -3.38 2.02
N PHE A 61 19.66 -4.34 2.74
CA PHE A 61 18.23 -4.38 2.99
C PHE A 61 17.77 -3.13 3.76
N SER A 62 18.43 -2.83 4.88
CA SER A 62 18.13 -1.66 5.72
C SER A 62 18.20 -0.35 4.91
N HIS A 63 19.24 -0.20 4.07
CA HIS A 63 19.41 0.96 3.20
C HIS A 63 18.31 1.08 2.14
N GLN A 64 17.88 -0.04 1.54
CA GLN A 64 16.77 -0.06 0.60
C GLN A 64 15.46 0.39 1.26
N ILE A 65 15.17 -0.06 2.48
CA ILE A 65 14.00 0.40 3.24
C ILE A 65 14.11 1.91 3.51
N ASP A 66 15.27 2.40 3.96
CA ASP A 66 15.48 3.80 4.32
C ASP A 66 15.36 4.76 3.12
N LYS A 67 15.77 4.30 1.95
CA LYS A 67 15.66 5.04 0.69
C LYS A 67 14.21 5.21 0.24
N VAL A 68 13.36 4.22 0.50
CA VAL A 68 12.00 4.14 -0.05
C VAL A 68 10.95 4.64 0.94
N ILE A 69 11.14 4.40 2.23
CA ILE A 69 10.20 4.82 3.28
C ILE A 69 10.78 5.99 4.06
N LYS A 70 10.18 7.17 3.86
CA LYS A 70 10.54 8.39 4.60
C LYS A 70 9.96 8.44 6.01
N ASP A 71 8.85 7.76 6.24
CA ASP A 71 8.19 7.69 7.55
C ASP A 71 9.03 6.84 8.55
N LYS A 72 9.28 7.38 9.74
CA LYS A 72 10.11 6.72 10.76
C LYS A 72 9.46 5.45 11.30
N ASN A 73 8.16 5.46 11.54
CA ASN A 73 7.44 4.31 12.05
C ASN A 73 7.24 3.27 10.93
N GLY A 74 6.98 3.71 9.71
CA GLY A 74 6.94 2.84 8.53
C GLY A 74 8.23 2.05 8.32
N ARG A 75 9.41 2.69 8.49
CA ARG A 75 10.70 2.01 8.44
C ARG A 75 10.86 0.97 9.54
N LYS A 76 10.53 1.34 10.79
CA LYS A 76 10.61 0.43 11.94
C LYS A 76 9.70 -0.78 11.75
N PHE A 77 8.47 -0.54 11.32
CA PHE A 77 7.49 -1.56 11.00
C PHE A 77 8.04 -2.55 9.97
N TRP A 78 8.47 -2.06 8.80
CA TRP A 78 8.90 -2.94 7.72
C TRP A 78 10.14 -3.77 8.08
N LYS A 79 11.16 -3.12 8.67
CA LYS A 79 12.40 -3.82 9.08
C LYS A 79 12.15 -4.88 10.15
N LYS A 80 11.21 -4.63 11.07
CA LYS A 80 10.85 -5.56 12.15
C LYS A 80 10.02 -6.72 11.63
N CYS A 81 8.98 -6.44 10.85
CA CYS A 81 8.00 -7.46 10.45
C CYS A 81 8.46 -8.30 9.27
N PHE A 82 9.26 -7.74 8.35
CA PHE A 82 9.60 -8.39 7.08
C PHE A 82 11.11 -8.34 6.79
N PRO A 83 11.96 -8.93 7.65
CA PRO A 83 13.40 -8.93 7.47
C PRO A 83 13.78 -9.56 6.12
N SER A 84 14.63 -8.87 5.37
CA SER A 84 15.13 -9.29 4.04
C SER A 84 14.05 -9.44 2.95
N LYS A 85 12.82 -8.94 3.18
CA LYS A 85 11.72 -8.99 2.20
C LYS A 85 11.36 -7.59 1.71
N LEU A 86 11.45 -7.36 0.40
CA LEU A 86 11.01 -6.10 -0.24
C LEU A 86 9.55 -6.14 -0.71
N SER A 87 8.93 -7.32 -0.64
CA SER A 87 7.52 -7.54 -0.95
C SER A 87 7.01 -8.74 -0.16
N VAL A 88 5.75 -8.68 0.26
CA VAL A 88 5.09 -9.71 1.08
C VAL A 88 3.65 -9.92 0.61
N GLY A 89 3.09 -11.11 0.86
CA GLY A 89 1.68 -11.36 0.56
C GLY A 89 0.74 -10.55 1.45
N TRP A 90 -0.44 -10.19 0.96
CA TRP A 90 -1.43 -9.40 1.69
C TRP A 90 -1.79 -9.99 3.06
N THR A 91 -1.94 -11.31 3.15
CA THR A 91 -2.24 -11.99 4.42
C THR A 91 -1.12 -11.80 5.45
N GLU A 92 0.14 -11.94 5.02
CA GLU A 92 1.31 -11.71 5.90
C GLU A 92 1.40 -10.24 6.30
N PHE A 93 1.23 -9.33 5.33
CA PHE A 93 1.25 -7.89 5.56
C PHE A 93 0.19 -7.44 6.55
N SER A 94 -1.08 -7.75 6.27
CA SER A 94 -2.23 -7.31 7.07
C SER A 94 -2.16 -7.83 8.50
N GLN A 95 -1.81 -9.11 8.69
CA GLN A 95 -1.65 -9.69 10.03
C GLN A 95 -0.62 -8.90 10.86
N CYS A 96 0.58 -8.68 10.31
CA CYS A 96 1.61 -7.90 11.00
C CYS A 96 1.20 -6.44 11.20
N PHE A 97 0.62 -5.80 10.17
CA PHE A 97 0.26 -4.40 10.18
C PHE A 97 -0.77 -4.08 11.27
N PHE A 98 -1.92 -4.76 11.27
CA PHE A 98 -2.96 -4.51 12.28
C PHE A 98 -2.47 -4.86 13.70
N THR A 99 -1.66 -5.92 13.85
CA THR A 99 -1.06 -6.29 15.14
C THR A 99 -0.13 -5.20 15.69
N GLU A 100 0.78 -4.66 14.87
CA GLU A 100 1.70 -3.59 15.29
C GLU A 100 0.98 -2.26 15.55
N LEU A 101 -0.15 -2.02 14.89
CA LEU A 101 -1.03 -0.89 15.17
C LEU A 101 -1.84 -1.08 16.46
N GLY A 102 -1.87 -2.29 17.04
CA GLY A 102 -2.72 -2.62 18.19
C GLY A 102 -4.21 -2.69 17.84
N LEU A 103 -4.53 -2.92 16.57
CA LEU A 103 -5.89 -3.04 16.06
C LEU A 103 -6.27 -4.52 15.84
N PRO A 104 -7.57 -4.87 15.98
CA PRO A 104 -8.02 -6.21 15.63
C PRO A 104 -7.78 -6.45 14.13
N VAL A 105 -7.23 -7.62 13.78
CA VAL A 105 -7.05 -8.00 12.38
C VAL A 105 -8.43 -8.25 11.76
N PRO A 106 -8.84 -7.51 10.72
CA PRO A 106 -10.13 -7.70 10.10
C PRO A 106 -10.22 -9.10 9.49
N ILE A 107 -11.19 -9.89 9.94
CA ILE A 107 -11.44 -11.23 9.42
C ILE A 107 -12.30 -11.05 8.18
N ASP A 108 -11.72 -11.28 6.99
CA ASP A 108 -12.53 -11.44 5.78
C ASP A 108 -13.37 -12.72 5.94
N PRO A 109 -14.72 -12.64 6.01
CA PRO A 109 -15.57 -13.83 6.07
C PRO A 109 -15.32 -14.77 4.88
N ARG A 110 -14.79 -14.24 3.77
CA ARG A 110 -14.44 -14.97 2.56
C ARG A 110 -13.09 -15.68 2.63
N MET A 111 -12.36 -15.58 3.73
CA MET A 111 -11.16 -16.40 3.95
C MET A 111 -11.46 -17.65 4.76
N LYS A 112 -12.64 -17.76 5.39
CA LYS A 112 -13.04 -18.98 6.11
C LYS A 112 -13.35 -20.09 5.11
N PRO A 113 -12.71 -21.28 5.18
CA PRO A 113 -13.05 -22.37 4.28
C PRO A 113 -14.53 -22.75 4.42
N LEU A 114 -15.20 -22.93 3.28
CA LEU A 114 -16.55 -23.51 3.29
C LEU A 114 -16.45 -24.96 3.77
N THR A 115 -17.34 -25.35 4.68
CA THR A 115 -17.49 -26.74 5.13
C THR A 115 -18.37 -27.53 4.17
N GLU A 116 -18.31 -28.86 4.19
CA GLU A 116 -19.17 -29.74 3.38
C GLU A 116 -20.67 -29.38 3.48
N GLY A 117 -21.13 -29.01 4.67
CA GLY A 117 -22.51 -28.57 4.95
C GLY A 117 -22.89 -27.15 4.50
N ALA A 118 -22.06 -26.48 3.69
CA ALA A 118 -22.33 -25.13 3.19
C ALA A 118 -23.67 -25.07 2.44
N THR A 119 -24.50 -24.11 2.82
CA THR A 119 -25.81 -23.83 2.24
C THR A 119 -25.68 -23.15 0.87
N GLU A 120 -26.77 -23.10 0.10
CA GLU A 120 -26.78 -22.34 -1.16
C GLU A 120 -26.48 -20.85 -0.95
N THR A 121 -26.90 -20.30 0.19
CA THR A 121 -26.60 -18.94 0.62
C THR A 121 -25.09 -18.77 0.87
N ASP A 122 -24.45 -19.70 1.56
CA ASP A 122 -23.00 -19.67 1.81
C ASP A 122 -22.20 -19.70 0.50
N LEU A 123 -22.65 -20.49 -0.49
CA LEU A 123 -22.03 -20.57 -1.81
C LEU A 123 -22.18 -19.28 -2.62
N LYS A 124 -23.36 -18.66 -2.57
CA LYS A 124 -23.59 -17.35 -3.21
C LYS A 124 -22.70 -16.27 -2.60
N LYS A 125 -22.44 -16.34 -1.29
CA LYS A 125 -21.59 -15.40 -0.53
C LYS A 125 -20.08 -15.67 -0.65
N ALA A 126 -19.69 -16.86 -1.08
CA ALA A 126 -18.28 -17.27 -1.11
C ALA A 126 -17.45 -16.53 -2.19
N ALA A 127 -16.20 -16.19 -1.89
CA ALA A 127 -15.21 -15.75 -2.86
C ALA A 127 -14.90 -16.84 -3.88
N LYS A 128 -14.39 -16.42 -5.05
CA LYS A 128 -13.98 -17.34 -6.13
C LYS A 128 -12.99 -18.39 -5.63
N ASP A 129 -12.06 -18.01 -4.77
CA ASP A 129 -11.06 -18.93 -4.22
C ASP A 129 -11.64 -19.87 -3.15
N GLN A 130 -12.61 -19.43 -2.34
CA GLN A 130 -13.35 -20.33 -1.46
C GLN A 130 -14.11 -21.39 -2.26
N LEU A 131 -14.76 -21.01 -3.36
CA LEU A 131 -15.46 -21.96 -4.22
C LEU A 131 -14.49 -22.96 -4.87
N LYS A 132 -13.27 -22.53 -5.23
CA LYS A 132 -12.22 -23.42 -5.73
C LYS A 132 -11.73 -24.40 -4.66
N VAL A 133 -11.59 -23.96 -3.40
CA VAL A 133 -11.19 -24.83 -2.29
C VAL A 133 -12.32 -25.79 -1.91
N TYR A 134 -13.55 -25.29 -1.80
CA TYR A 134 -14.77 -26.07 -1.55
C TYR A 134 -14.98 -27.16 -2.59
N ALA A 135 -14.72 -26.86 -3.87
CA ALA A 135 -14.80 -27.83 -4.95
C ALA A 135 -13.84 -29.03 -4.81
N LYS A 136 -12.80 -28.93 -3.97
CA LYS A 136 -11.84 -30.01 -3.74
C LYS A 136 -12.26 -30.96 -2.61
N ILE A 137 -13.33 -30.66 -1.86
CA ILE A 137 -13.76 -31.46 -0.70
C ILE A 137 -14.35 -32.80 -1.16
N ASN A 138 -15.36 -32.77 -2.03
CA ASN A 138 -15.97 -33.97 -2.63
C ASN A 138 -16.71 -33.62 -3.94
N SER A 139 -17.25 -34.63 -4.61
CA SER A 139 -17.94 -34.48 -5.90
C SER A 139 -19.21 -33.61 -5.85
N ASP A 140 -19.96 -33.64 -4.74
CA ASP A 140 -21.15 -32.81 -4.56
C ASP A 140 -20.79 -31.33 -4.35
N CYS A 141 -19.77 -31.07 -3.52
CA CYS A 141 -19.21 -29.73 -3.32
C CYS A 141 -18.67 -29.16 -4.64
N ALA A 142 -17.99 -29.98 -5.46
CA ALA A 142 -17.51 -29.59 -6.78
C ALA A 142 -18.64 -29.19 -7.74
N ARG A 143 -19.73 -29.96 -7.76
CA ARG A 143 -20.92 -29.67 -8.56
C ARG A 143 -21.55 -28.34 -8.16
N LYS A 144 -21.75 -28.14 -6.85
CA LYS A 144 -22.32 -26.92 -6.26
C LYS A 144 -21.47 -25.67 -6.55
N ALA A 145 -20.15 -25.75 -6.34
CA ALA A 145 -19.22 -24.66 -6.65
C ALA A 145 -19.24 -24.28 -8.14
N LYS A 146 -19.21 -25.28 -9.03
CA LYS A 146 -19.19 -25.06 -10.48
C LYS A 146 -20.48 -24.40 -10.98
N ALA A 147 -21.63 -24.79 -10.43
CA ALA A 147 -22.91 -24.17 -10.74
C ALA A 147 -22.92 -22.68 -10.37
N GLU A 148 -22.41 -22.32 -9.19
CA GLU A 148 -22.34 -20.92 -8.76
C GLU A 148 -21.32 -20.11 -9.59
N LEU A 149 -20.15 -20.67 -9.91
CA LEU A 149 -19.18 -20.02 -10.79
C LEU A 149 -19.75 -19.79 -12.21
N GLN A 150 -20.52 -20.74 -12.74
CA GLN A 150 -21.20 -20.58 -14.02
C GLN A 150 -22.32 -19.55 -13.97
N ARG A 151 -23.08 -19.48 -12.86
CA ARG A 151 -24.07 -18.41 -12.64
C ARG A 151 -23.41 -17.04 -12.70
N ARG A 152 -22.26 -16.88 -12.03
CA ARG A 152 -21.46 -15.63 -12.04
C ARG A 152 -20.92 -15.27 -13.42
N SER A 153 -20.53 -16.25 -14.23
CA SER A 153 -20.00 -15.99 -15.59
C SER A 153 -21.04 -15.48 -16.59
N LYS A 154 -22.34 -15.61 -16.27
CA LYS A 154 -23.44 -15.13 -17.11
C LYS A 154 -23.93 -13.73 -16.71
N GLY A 155 -23.43 -13.19 -15.61
CA GLY A 155 -23.77 -11.86 -15.12
C GLY A 155 -22.84 -10.76 -15.66
N THR A 156 -23.29 -9.51 -15.59
CA THR A 156 -22.47 -8.34 -15.93
C THR A 156 -21.44 -8.06 -14.83
N THR A 157 -20.32 -7.42 -15.18
CA THR A 157 -19.29 -7.00 -14.20
C THR A 157 -19.88 -6.15 -13.06
N GLY A 158 -20.97 -5.41 -13.30
CA GLY A 158 -21.71 -4.67 -12.27
C GLY A 158 -22.45 -5.55 -11.25
N GLU A 159 -22.95 -6.72 -11.64
CA GLU A 159 -23.61 -7.67 -10.72
C GLU A 159 -22.62 -8.36 -9.77
N MET A 160 -21.36 -8.50 -10.20
CA MET A 160 -20.28 -9.01 -9.35
C MET A 160 -20.02 -8.10 -8.15
N TYR A 161 -20.16 -6.77 -8.32
CA TYR A 161 -20.00 -5.79 -7.25
C TYR A 161 -21.28 -5.59 -6.42
N ARG A 162 -22.46 -5.75 -7.02
CA ARG A 162 -23.76 -5.65 -6.31
C ARG A 162 -23.91 -6.75 -5.25
N LEU A 163 -23.52 -7.99 -5.57
CA LEU A 163 -23.51 -9.10 -4.60
C LEU A 163 -22.43 -8.98 -3.51
N LEU A 164 -21.37 -8.20 -3.75
CA LEU A 164 -20.33 -7.90 -2.76
C LEU A 164 -20.76 -6.79 -1.79
N ALA A 165 -21.61 -5.87 -2.26
CA ALA A 165 -22.11 -4.77 -1.48
C ALA A 165 -23.27 -5.23 -0.57
N ASP A 166 -24.33 -5.82 -1.13
CA ASP A 166 -25.62 -6.02 -0.42
C ASP A 166 -25.58 -6.97 0.80
N ASP A 167 -24.53 -7.77 1.00
CA ASP A 167 -24.63 -8.96 1.87
C ASP A 167 -23.39 -9.31 2.72
N ILE A 168 -22.34 -8.47 2.67
CA ILE A 168 -21.24 -8.55 3.63
C ILE A 168 -21.67 -7.68 4.81
N GLU A 169 -21.63 -8.22 6.05
CA GLU A 169 -21.50 -7.41 7.26
C GLU A 169 -20.15 -6.67 7.20
N MET A 170 -20.03 -5.77 6.23
CA MET A 170 -18.82 -5.02 5.92
C MET A 170 -18.77 -3.92 6.96
N ASN A 171 -18.27 -4.28 8.14
CA ASN A 171 -17.98 -3.29 9.16
C ASN A 171 -16.92 -2.30 8.65
N ASP A 172 -16.85 -1.16 9.34
CA ASP A 172 -15.96 -0.07 8.95
C ASP A 172 -14.50 -0.52 8.88
N GLU A 173 -14.07 -1.40 9.79
CA GLU A 173 -12.73 -1.94 9.85
C GLU A 173 -12.37 -2.78 8.63
N LEU A 174 -13.30 -3.63 8.16
CA LEU A 174 -13.11 -4.44 6.97
C LEU A 174 -13.13 -3.59 5.70
N ARG A 175 -13.97 -2.53 5.63
CA ARG A 175 -13.92 -1.54 4.53
C ARG A 175 -12.56 -0.88 4.46
N LYS A 176 -12.07 -0.37 5.60
CA LYS A 176 -10.76 0.27 5.72
C LYS A 176 -9.63 -0.68 5.32
N ALA A 177 -9.72 -1.97 5.64
CA ALA A 177 -8.75 -2.96 5.18
C ALA A 177 -8.76 -3.18 3.66
N TYR A 178 -9.93 -3.27 3.02
CA TYR A 178 -10.00 -3.37 1.55
C TYR A 178 -9.55 -2.09 0.86
N ALA A 179 -9.91 -0.93 1.40
CA ALA A 179 -9.45 0.37 0.94
C ALA A 179 -7.91 0.43 0.98
N LEU A 180 -7.31 0.05 2.12
CA LEU A 180 -5.86 -0.05 2.27
C LEU A 180 -5.24 -1.00 1.23
N LYS A 181 -5.83 -2.19 1.04
CA LYS A 181 -5.38 -3.16 0.03
C LYS A 181 -5.41 -2.55 -1.38
N ALA A 182 -6.50 -1.89 -1.75
CA ALA A 182 -6.68 -1.28 -3.07
C ALA A 182 -5.79 -0.05 -3.31
N LEU A 183 -5.27 0.58 -2.24
CA LEU A 183 -4.27 1.64 -2.31
C LEU A 183 -2.84 1.11 -2.40
N LEU A 184 -2.57 -0.05 -1.78
CA LEU A 184 -1.24 -0.67 -1.73
C LEU A 184 -0.97 -1.62 -2.89
N SER A 185 -2.00 -2.16 -3.54
CA SER A 185 -1.86 -3.11 -4.64
C SER A 185 -2.26 -2.47 -5.97
N ALA A 186 -1.35 -2.51 -6.94
CA ALA A 186 -1.72 -2.33 -8.34
C ALA A 186 -2.73 -3.42 -8.72
N ASP A 187 -3.95 -3.01 -9.07
CA ASP A 187 -5.14 -3.86 -9.27
C ASP A 187 -4.74 -5.19 -9.93
N VAL A 188 -4.81 -6.29 -9.15
CA VAL A 188 -4.54 -7.73 -9.46
C VAL A 188 -3.41 -8.38 -8.62
N SER A 189 -2.50 -7.63 -7.98
CA SER A 189 -1.46 -8.22 -7.13
C SER A 189 -1.96 -8.59 -5.72
N GLU A 190 -1.67 -9.79 -5.23
CA GLU A 190 -1.84 -10.15 -3.81
C GLU A 190 -0.59 -9.82 -2.97
N LEU A 191 0.35 -9.08 -3.55
CA LEU A 191 1.59 -8.66 -2.92
C LEU A 191 1.56 -7.17 -2.58
N VAL A 192 2.18 -6.82 -1.47
CA VAL A 192 2.46 -5.45 -1.03
C VAL A 192 3.96 -5.24 -1.07
N SER A 193 4.43 -4.31 -1.89
CA SER A 193 5.85 -3.94 -1.95
C SER A 193 6.21 -2.81 -0.98
N VAL A 194 7.48 -2.75 -0.58
CA VAL A 194 8.02 -1.65 0.23
C VAL A 194 7.83 -0.29 -0.45
N ASP A 195 7.87 -0.24 -1.78
CA ASP A 195 7.70 0.99 -2.56
C ASP A 195 6.27 1.50 -2.56
N GLU A 196 5.27 0.61 -2.72
CA GLU A 196 3.86 0.96 -2.59
C GLU A 196 3.54 1.43 -1.17
N PHE A 197 4.06 0.74 -0.16
CA PHE A 197 3.88 1.15 1.24
C PHE A 197 4.55 2.50 1.54
N GLY A 198 5.77 2.72 1.09
CA GLY A 198 6.45 4.02 1.22
C GLY A 198 5.69 5.15 0.52
N LYS A 199 5.20 4.92 -0.71
CA LYS A 199 4.34 5.87 -1.44
C LYS A 199 3.06 6.19 -0.69
N LEU A 200 2.40 5.19 -0.11
CA LEU A 200 1.18 5.39 0.69
C LEU A 200 1.45 6.34 1.85
N LEU A 201 2.52 6.10 2.63
CA LEU A 201 2.87 6.94 3.77
C LEU A 201 3.30 8.35 3.38
N GLU A 202 3.87 8.53 2.18
CA GLU A 202 4.15 9.86 1.63
C GLU A 202 2.88 10.61 1.18
N ARG A 203 1.73 9.94 1.06
CA ARG A 203 0.45 10.52 0.61
C ARG A 203 -0.58 10.65 1.72
N LEU A 204 -0.57 9.73 2.70
CA LEU A 204 -1.59 9.59 3.74
C LEU A 204 -1.01 9.49 5.16
N GLY A 205 0.31 9.63 5.31
CA GLY A 205 0.96 9.53 6.60
C GLY A 205 0.57 10.63 7.61
N PRO A 206 1.20 10.66 8.79
CA PRO A 206 2.22 9.73 9.26
C PRO A 206 1.65 8.34 9.58
N LEU A 207 2.50 7.37 9.90
CA LEU A 207 2.05 6.10 10.48
C LEU A 207 2.07 6.18 12.01
N GLU A 208 0.89 6.15 12.63
CA GLU A 208 0.75 6.02 14.08
C GLU A 208 0.91 4.55 14.49
N MET A 209 1.87 4.27 15.38
CA MET A 209 2.18 2.91 15.82
C MET A 209 2.55 2.92 17.32
N PRO A 210 1.67 2.44 18.22
CA PRO A 210 0.33 1.92 17.94
C PRO A 210 -0.62 3.03 17.46
N ALA A 211 -1.79 2.66 16.92
CA ALA A 211 -2.84 3.60 16.57
C ALA A 211 -3.25 4.40 17.81
N ASN A 212 -3.41 5.72 17.66
CA ASN A 212 -3.56 6.67 18.77
C ASN A 212 -4.99 7.19 18.96
N GLY A 213 -6.01 6.41 18.56
CA GLY A 213 -7.40 6.84 18.59
C GLY A 213 -7.81 7.47 17.25
N SER A 214 -8.47 8.63 17.29
CA SER A 214 -9.00 9.31 16.10
C SER A 214 -7.91 9.93 15.23
N ASP A 215 -8.13 9.94 13.91
CA ASP A 215 -7.21 10.45 12.88
C ASP A 215 -5.89 9.65 12.83
N CYS A 216 -6.01 8.32 12.88
CA CYS A 216 -4.90 7.44 12.52
C CYS A 216 -4.87 7.21 10.99
N LEU A 217 -3.78 6.61 10.48
CA LEU A 217 -3.66 6.28 9.05
C LEU A 217 -4.88 5.52 8.49
N MET A 218 -5.49 4.62 9.28
CA MET A 218 -6.66 3.86 8.82
C MET A 218 -7.92 4.71 8.68
N ASP A 219 -8.08 5.75 9.49
CA ASP A 219 -9.16 6.72 9.36
C ASP A 219 -8.95 7.54 8.09
N ARG A 220 -7.72 8.07 7.88
CA ARG A 220 -7.38 8.79 6.65
C ARG A 220 -7.55 7.97 5.39
N VAL A 221 -7.29 6.66 5.46
CA VAL A 221 -7.59 5.72 4.36
C VAL A 221 -9.09 5.67 4.11
N GLY A 222 -9.90 5.39 5.13
CA GLY A 222 -11.36 5.30 5.02
C GLY A 222 -11.99 6.60 4.51
N ASP A 223 -11.62 7.73 5.10
CA ASP A 223 -12.13 9.07 4.81
C ASP A 223 -11.82 9.53 3.39
N LEU A 224 -10.71 9.07 2.80
CA LEU A 224 -10.37 9.38 1.42
C LEU A 224 -11.08 8.44 0.44
N THR A 225 -11.10 7.14 0.71
CA THR A 225 -11.66 6.16 -0.23
C THR A 225 -13.19 6.18 -0.28
N CYS A 226 -13.86 6.72 0.74
CA CYS A 226 -15.31 6.94 0.72
C CYS A 226 -15.73 8.08 -0.20
N LYS A 227 -14.80 8.95 -0.63
CA LYS A 227 -15.14 10.11 -1.45
C LYS A 227 -15.36 9.69 -2.91
N PRO A 228 -16.54 9.96 -3.51
CA PRO A 228 -16.87 9.52 -4.87
C PRO A 228 -15.97 10.18 -5.93
N TRP A 229 -15.44 11.36 -5.65
CA TRP A 229 -14.49 12.07 -6.51
C TRP A 229 -13.07 11.49 -6.45
N PHE A 230 -12.74 10.59 -5.51
CA PHE A 230 -11.40 10.05 -5.38
C PHE A 230 -11.22 8.78 -6.23
N HIS A 231 -10.23 8.80 -7.12
CA HIS A 231 -10.00 7.74 -8.11
C HIS A 231 -8.64 7.03 -7.94
N GLY A 232 -7.82 7.42 -6.96
CA GLY A 232 -6.54 6.76 -6.69
C GLY A 232 -5.51 6.99 -7.80
N GLU A 233 -4.83 5.93 -8.25
CA GLU A 233 -3.83 6.01 -9.32
C GLU A 233 -4.48 6.06 -10.71
N VAL A 234 -4.80 7.26 -11.16
CA VAL A 234 -5.25 7.52 -12.54
C VAL A 234 -4.20 8.33 -13.28
N ALA A 235 -3.79 7.86 -14.45
CA ALA A 235 -2.84 8.58 -15.31
C ALA A 235 -3.46 9.85 -15.89
N THR A 236 -2.67 10.91 -16.09
CA THR A 236 -3.14 12.19 -16.68
C THR A 236 -3.96 11.97 -17.95
N LYS A 237 -3.47 11.17 -18.90
CA LYS A 237 -4.16 10.86 -20.15
C LYS A 237 -5.50 10.14 -19.93
N GLN A 238 -5.59 9.26 -18.94
CA GLN A 238 -6.83 8.58 -18.60
C GLN A 238 -7.84 9.56 -17.98
N ALA A 239 -7.39 10.45 -17.10
CA ALA A 239 -8.23 11.51 -16.54
C ALA A 239 -8.73 12.48 -17.63
N GLU A 240 -7.88 12.87 -18.58
CA GLU A 240 -8.29 13.69 -19.73
C GLU A 240 -9.37 12.99 -20.56
N ASN A 241 -9.22 11.70 -20.84
CA ASN A 241 -10.24 10.92 -21.56
C ASN A 241 -11.58 10.86 -20.81
N MET A 242 -11.54 10.67 -19.48
CA MET A 242 -12.73 10.67 -18.62
C MET A 242 -13.45 12.02 -18.58
N LEU A 243 -12.73 13.13 -18.79
CA LEU A 243 -13.27 14.49 -18.65
C LEU A 243 -13.59 15.19 -19.98
N ARG A 244 -13.00 14.73 -21.10
CA ARG A 244 -13.05 15.43 -22.39
C ARG A 244 -14.46 15.76 -22.89
N ILE A 245 -15.42 14.88 -22.64
CA ILE A 245 -16.81 15.03 -23.08
C ILE A 245 -17.78 15.31 -21.93
N SER A 246 -17.25 15.48 -20.72
CA SER A 246 -18.06 15.66 -19.51
C SER A 246 -18.57 17.10 -19.39
N PRO A 247 -19.66 17.31 -18.63
CA PRO A 247 -20.16 18.65 -18.31
C PRO A 247 -19.10 19.55 -17.67
N ILE A 248 -19.34 20.86 -17.75
CA ILE A 248 -18.52 21.84 -17.03
C ILE A 248 -18.63 21.58 -15.53
N GLY A 249 -17.50 21.62 -14.84
CA GLY A 249 -17.42 21.36 -13.41
C GLY A 249 -17.27 19.89 -13.01
N THR A 250 -17.35 18.94 -13.96
CA THR A 250 -17.03 17.55 -13.66
C THR A 250 -15.56 17.40 -13.26
N PHE A 251 -15.27 16.63 -12.20
CA PHE A 251 -13.91 16.51 -11.67
C PHE A 251 -13.59 15.15 -11.04
N LEU A 252 -12.30 14.87 -10.88
CA LEU A 252 -11.79 13.78 -10.06
C LEU A 252 -10.49 14.18 -9.36
N VAL A 253 -10.22 13.56 -8.22
CA VAL A 253 -8.94 13.65 -7.51
C VAL A 253 -8.22 12.32 -7.66
N ARG A 254 -6.94 12.42 -8.03
CA ARG A 254 -6.05 11.28 -8.27
C ARG A 254 -4.70 11.54 -7.60
N PHE A 255 -3.92 10.50 -7.38
CA PHE A 255 -2.50 10.68 -7.07
C PHE A 255 -1.75 11.24 -8.28
N SER A 256 -0.83 12.16 -8.03
CA SER A 256 -0.03 12.75 -9.09
C SER A 256 0.91 11.72 -9.72
N ASN A 257 0.99 11.69 -11.04
CA ASN A 257 1.98 10.86 -11.75
C ASN A 257 3.38 11.46 -11.71
N SER A 258 3.48 12.80 -11.60
CA SER A 258 4.75 13.53 -11.68
C SER A 258 5.40 13.78 -10.32
N SER A 259 4.67 13.57 -9.22
CA SER A 259 5.16 13.77 -7.86
C SER A 259 4.63 12.70 -6.91
N ARG A 260 5.52 12.10 -6.13
CA ARG A 260 5.19 10.97 -5.22
C ARG A 260 4.29 11.40 -4.05
N ASN A 261 4.45 12.64 -3.59
CA ASN A 261 3.79 13.22 -2.42
C ASN A 261 2.78 14.30 -2.81
N SER A 262 2.00 14.09 -3.88
CA SER A 262 1.03 15.10 -4.32
C SER A 262 -0.24 14.47 -4.86
N TYR A 263 -1.35 15.14 -4.63
CA TYR A 263 -2.61 14.89 -5.32
C TYR A 263 -2.66 15.73 -6.60
N CYS A 264 -3.58 15.36 -7.48
CA CYS A 264 -3.93 16.16 -8.64
C CYS A 264 -5.46 16.24 -8.72
N ILE A 265 -6.00 17.45 -8.73
CA ILE A 265 -7.40 17.72 -9.05
C ILE A 265 -7.48 17.89 -10.57
N SER A 266 -8.26 17.04 -11.25
CA SER A 266 -8.49 17.15 -12.69
C SER A 266 -9.95 17.52 -12.91
N SER A 267 -10.22 18.63 -13.60
CA SER A 267 -11.59 19.15 -13.74
C SER A 267 -11.86 19.79 -15.11
N VAL A 268 -13.14 19.84 -15.51
CA VAL A 268 -13.61 20.59 -16.68
C VAL A 268 -13.88 22.04 -16.27
N SER A 269 -13.05 22.96 -16.74
CA SER A 269 -13.20 24.39 -16.45
C SER A 269 -14.38 25.04 -17.17
N LYS A 270 -14.76 26.25 -16.76
CA LYS A 270 -15.81 27.08 -17.39
C LYS A 270 -15.61 27.30 -18.90
N SER A 271 -14.38 27.24 -19.40
CA SER A 271 -14.06 27.33 -20.82
C SER A 271 -14.11 25.98 -21.56
N LYS A 272 -14.69 24.95 -20.95
CA LYS A 272 -14.77 23.57 -21.48
C LYS A 272 -13.42 22.95 -21.83
N LYS A 273 -12.38 23.32 -21.06
CA LYS A 273 -11.03 22.74 -21.14
C LYS A 273 -10.72 21.97 -19.87
N VAL A 274 -10.06 20.82 -20.00
CA VAL A 274 -9.56 20.05 -18.87
C VAL A 274 -8.39 20.81 -18.24
N LYS A 275 -8.44 20.96 -16.91
CA LYS A 275 -7.38 21.55 -16.09
C LYS A 275 -6.88 20.53 -15.08
N HIS A 276 -5.58 20.61 -14.76
CA HIS A 276 -4.94 19.81 -13.73
C HIS A 276 -4.29 20.73 -12.70
N VAL A 277 -4.70 20.61 -11.45
CA VAL A 277 -4.13 21.37 -10.32
C VAL A 277 -3.38 20.39 -9.43
N ALA A 278 -2.06 20.54 -9.34
CA ALA A 278 -1.23 19.76 -8.44
C ALA A 278 -1.36 20.31 -7.01
N ILE A 279 -1.61 19.41 -6.06
CA ILE A 279 -1.77 19.73 -4.65
C ILE A 279 -0.65 19.00 -3.89
N PRO A 280 0.44 19.70 -3.52
CA PRO A 280 1.49 19.13 -2.71
C PRO A 280 0.96 18.68 -1.36
N TYR A 281 1.39 17.51 -0.93
CA TYR A 281 1.09 16.96 0.38
C TYR A 281 2.40 16.78 1.16
N LYS A 282 2.32 17.03 2.47
CA LYS A 282 3.41 16.82 3.41
C LYS A 282 2.89 16.06 4.62
N SER A 283 3.45 14.87 4.85
CA SER A 283 3.12 14.01 5.98
C SER A 283 3.20 14.76 7.31
N GLY A 284 2.15 14.64 8.12
CA GLY A 284 1.99 15.33 9.41
C GLY A 284 1.73 16.84 9.33
N VAL A 285 1.57 17.40 8.13
CA VAL A 285 1.27 18.84 7.92
C VAL A 285 -0.01 19.03 7.10
N GLY A 286 -0.28 18.15 6.12
CA GLY A 286 -1.46 18.21 5.27
C GLY A 286 -1.16 18.70 3.86
N VAL A 287 -2.07 19.49 3.28
CA VAL A 287 -2.00 20.00 1.91
C VAL A 287 -2.05 21.52 1.88
N GLU A 288 -1.56 22.10 0.78
CA GLU A 288 -1.57 23.56 0.58
C GLU A 288 -2.09 23.92 -0.81
N LEU A 289 -2.92 24.95 -0.88
CA LEU A 289 -3.39 25.56 -2.13
C LEU A 289 -3.39 27.08 -2.01
N LEU A 290 -2.65 27.74 -2.88
CA LEU A 290 -2.55 29.21 -2.97
C LEU A 290 -2.17 29.89 -1.63
N GLY A 291 -1.32 29.24 -0.82
CA GLY A 291 -0.86 29.73 0.48
C GLY A 291 -1.77 29.37 1.67
N ASN A 292 -2.96 28.81 1.41
CA ASN A 292 -3.85 28.30 2.45
C ASN A 292 -3.53 26.83 2.75
N LYS A 293 -3.47 26.47 4.03
CA LYS A 293 -3.16 25.12 4.51
C LYS A 293 -4.40 24.42 5.00
N TYR A 294 -4.47 23.11 4.75
CA TYR A 294 -5.55 22.23 5.15
C TYR A 294 -4.95 20.94 5.71
N ASN A 295 -5.63 20.31 6.66
CA ASN A 295 -5.20 19.06 7.29
C ASN A 295 -5.12 17.91 6.28
N GLY A 296 -5.99 17.92 5.27
CA GLY A 296 -6.01 16.90 4.23
C GLY A 296 -6.72 17.33 2.96
N ILE A 297 -6.66 16.47 1.95
CA ILE A 297 -7.29 16.73 0.64
C ILE A 297 -8.82 16.82 0.74
N CYS A 298 -9.44 16.11 1.69
CA CYS A 298 -10.89 16.16 1.90
C CYS A 298 -11.34 17.57 2.32
N GLU A 299 -10.73 18.13 3.37
CA GLU A 299 -10.99 19.50 3.83
C GLU A 299 -10.72 20.54 2.75
N LEU A 300 -9.60 20.40 2.01
CA LEU A 300 -9.29 21.31 0.90
C LEU A 300 -10.40 21.31 -0.15
N ILE A 301 -10.91 20.14 -0.55
CA ILE A 301 -11.97 20.06 -1.56
C ILE A 301 -13.28 20.67 -1.02
N GLU A 302 -13.65 20.34 0.21
CA GLU A 302 -14.87 20.84 0.87
C GLU A 302 -14.86 22.38 0.95
N GLU A 303 -13.74 23.00 1.32
CA GLU A 303 -13.63 24.45 1.44
C GLU A 303 -13.45 25.20 0.10
N ASN A 304 -12.92 24.53 -0.93
CA ASN A 304 -12.57 25.18 -2.21
C ASN A 304 -13.46 24.78 -3.38
N GLN A 305 -14.52 24.00 -3.15
CA GLN A 305 -15.38 23.46 -4.20
C GLN A 305 -15.94 24.54 -5.13
N ALA A 306 -16.48 25.63 -4.57
CA ALA A 306 -17.03 26.74 -5.34
C ALA A 306 -15.96 27.52 -6.11
N ALA A 307 -14.83 27.81 -5.46
CA ALA A 307 -13.72 28.59 -6.05
C ALA A 307 -13.06 27.83 -7.22
N LEU A 308 -12.91 26.51 -7.10
CA LEU A 308 -12.36 25.64 -8.12
C LEU A 308 -13.39 25.18 -9.16
N HIS A 309 -14.67 25.51 -8.96
CA HIS A 309 -15.79 25.11 -9.81
C HIS A 309 -15.90 23.58 -9.96
N LEU A 310 -15.81 22.86 -8.85
CA LEU A 310 -15.91 21.41 -8.77
C LEU A 310 -17.36 21.04 -8.46
N LEU A 311 -18.14 20.67 -9.48
CA LEU A 311 -19.58 20.48 -9.32
C LEU A 311 -19.94 19.02 -9.10
N GLU A 312 -19.44 18.13 -9.97
CA GLU A 312 -19.85 16.73 -9.99
C GLU A 312 -18.64 15.80 -10.12
N PRO A 313 -18.57 14.71 -9.34
CA PRO A 313 -17.50 13.74 -9.49
C PRO A 313 -17.60 12.98 -10.82
N VAL A 314 -16.48 12.56 -11.37
CA VAL A 314 -16.48 11.49 -12.38
C VAL A 314 -17.02 10.22 -11.71
N PRO A 315 -18.04 9.57 -12.30
CA PRO A 315 -18.66 8.38 -11.71
C PRO A 315 -17.73 7.17 -11.77
N ASN A 316 -18.15 6.06 -11.14
CA ASN A 316 -17.44 4.77 -11.18
C ASN A 316 -16.01 4.82 -10.64
N SER A 317 -15.78 5.50 -9.52
CA SER A 317 -14.53 5.33 -8.77
C SER A 317 -14.30 3.84 -8.44
N LYS A 318 -13.05 3.38 -8.53
CA LYS A 318 -12.71 1.99 -8.20
C LYS A 318 -12.93 1.63 -6.72
N TYR A 319 -13.11 2.62 -5.86
CA TYR A 319 -13.41 2.44 -4.43
C TYR A 319 -14.92 2.42 -4.16
N ALA A 320 -15.74 2.84 -5.12
CA ALA A 320 -17.15 3.11 -4.89
C ALA A 320 -17.95 1.87 -4.42
N TRP A 321 -17.56 0.68 -4.87
CA TRP A 321 -18.20 -0.58 -4.46
C TRP A 321 -18.08 -0.85 -2.95
N LEU A 322 -17.08 -0.29 -2.26
CA LEU A 322 -16.91 -0.43 -0.80
C LEU A 322 -18.06 0.24 -0.02
N TYR A 323 -18.75 1.18 -0.66
CA TYR A 323 -19.75 2.06 -0.05
C TYR A 323 -21.08 2.03 -0.79
N ALA A 324 -21.31 1.04 -1.67
CA ALA A 324 -22.50 1.02 -2.52
C ALA A 324 -23.84 0.82 -1.77
N ASN A 325 -23.81 0.34 -0.52
CA ASN A 325 -25.01 0.25 0.34
C ASN A 325 -25.31 1.54 1.11
N ASP A 326 -24.43 2.54 1.01
CA ASP A 326 -24.67 3.84 1.61
C ASP A 326 -25.58 4.62 0.66
N GLU A 327 -26.86 4.75 1.03
CA GLU A 327 -27.92 5.35 0.21
C GLU A 327 -27.55 6.77 -0.27
N GLU A 328 -26.78 7.51 0.54
CA GLU A 328 -26.34 8.87 0.22
C GLU A 328 -25.27 8.86 -0.90
N LEU A 329 -24.34 7.91 -0.87
CA LEU A 329 -23.27 7.75 -1.86
C LEU A 329 -23.75 7.05 -3.14
N ALA A 330 -24.71 6.13 -3.06
CA ALA A 330 -25.21 5.36 -4.22
C ALA A 330 -25.74 6.28 -5.35
N SER A 331 -26.40 7.38 -4.99
CA SER A 331 -26.92 8.38 -5.93
C SER A 331 -25.80 9.10 -6.72
N VAL A 332 -24.63 9.28 -6.11
CA VAL A 332 -23.50 10.03 -6.65
C VAL A 332 -22.57 9.13 -7.49
N ILE A 333 -22.54 7.83 -7.20
CA ILE A 333 -21.66 6.87 -7.90
C ILE A 333 -22.16 6.57 -9.33
N GLY A 334 -23.41 6.93 -9.66
CA GLY A 334 -24.04 6.61 -10.93
C GLY A 334 -24.63 5.20 -10.98
N TYR A 335 -24.78 4.54 -9.82
CA TYR A 335 -25.55 3.31 -9.67
C TYR A 335 -26.97 3.64 -9.19
N GLY A 336 -27.65 4.51 -9.93
CA GLY A 336 -29.07 4.78 -9.77
C GLY A 336 -29.89 3.77 -10.58
N VAL A 337 -30.83 3.14 -9.90
CA VAL A 337 -31.85 2.18 -10.32
C VAL A 337 -32.43 2.47 -11.72
N ASP A 338 -32.05 1.67 -12.72
CA ASP A 338 -32.87 1.48 -13.91
C ASP A 338 -33.69 0.20 -13.73
N GLY A 339 -34.99 0.40 -13.45
CA GLY A 339 -36.15 -0.44 -13.80
C GLY A 339 -36.09 -1.94 -13.57
#